data_AF-A0A9X0CVF0-F1
#
_entry.id   AF-A0A9X0CVF0-F1
#
_cell.length_a   1.000
_cell.length_b   1.000
_cell.length_c   1.000
_cell.angle_alpha   90.00
_cell.angle_beta   90.00
_cell.angle_gamma   90.00
#
_symmetry.space_group_name_H-M   'P 1'
#
loop_
_entity.id
_entity.type
_entity.pdbx_description
1 polymer ?
#
loop_
_entity_poly.entity_id
_entity_poly.type
_entity_poly.pdbx_seq_one_letter_code
_entity_poly.pdbx_strand_id
1 'polypeptide(L)'
;MKAMRISITLILLPLLVNYIVCFDEGGANIEHQWSSGFIGKFSITPGADLSKGWNMIVTFSQPIQKLEVWQANLQTKNKENTVFVLKNGRWNKQLDQGQKCEFNFKATKIGRGNPQIVEVAVGRTEDMEGLSCRRCRS
;
A
#
# COMPACT_ATOMS: atom_id res chain seq x y z
N MET A 1 -46.95 30.04 35.94
CA MET A 1 -46.82 28.69 35.34
C MET A 1 -45.52 28.69 34.53
N LYS A 2 -44.50 27.94 34.98
CA LYS A 2 -43.14 27.96 34.38
C LYS A 2 -43.10 27.02 33.17
N ALA A 3 -42.67 27.56 32.02
CA ALA A 3 -42.54 26.83 30.78
C ALA A 3 -41.47 25.73 30.87
N MET A 4 -41.82 24.52 30.45
CA MET A 4 -40.97 23.33 30.40
C MET A 4 -40.01 23.45 29.20
N ARG A 5 -38.70 23.47 29.46
CA ARG A 5 -37.66 23.44 28.42
C ARG A 5 -37.46 21.99 27.97
N ILE A 6 -37.99 21.64 26.79
CA ILE A 6 -37.73 20.35 26.13
C ILE A 6 -36.45 20.52 25.30
N SER A 7 -35.35 20.01 25.84
CA SER A 7 -34.05 20.01 25.17
C SER A 7 -34.01 18.85 24.18
N ILE A 8 -34.22 19.11 22.89
CA ILE A 8 -34.03 18.14 21.81
C ILE A 8 -32.64 18.38 21.25
N THR A 9 -31.65 17.65 21.75
CA THR A 9 -30.34 17.57 21.10
C THR A 9 -30.50 16.81 19.79
N LEU A 10 -30.55 17.55 18.67
CA LEU A 10 -30.32 17.03 17.33
C LEU A 10 -28.90 16.44 17.28
N ILE A 11 -28.76 15.13 17.52
CA ILE A 11 -27.57 14.39 17.09
C ILE A 11 -27.88 13.89 15.67
N LEU A 12 -27.80 14.82 14.72
CA LEU A 12 -27.75 14.52 13.29
C LEU A 12 -26.27 14.50 12.91
N LEU A 13 -25.85 13.41 12.26
CA LEU A 13 -24.50 13.03 11.83
C LEU A 13 -23.61 12.40 12.93
N PRO A 14 -23.12 11.17 12.66
CA PRO A 14 -22.31 10.98 11.46
C PRO A 14 -22.83 9.86 10.55
N LEU A 15 -23.56 10.23 9.49
CA LEU A 15 -23.69 9.41 8.27
C LEU A 15 -22.37 9.30 7.48
N LEU A 16 -21.22 9.57 8.11
CA LEU A 16 -19.91 9.65 7.48
C LEU A 16 -18.87 8.67 8.07
N VAL A 17 -19.25 7.75 8.97
CA VAL A 17 -18.28 6.77 9.52
C VAL A 17 -18.14 5.52 8.63
N ASN A 18 -18.90 5.41 7.53
CA ASN A 18 -18.78 4.30 6.60
C ASN A 18 -17.90 4.60 5.37
N TYR A 19 -16.93 5.52 5.48
CA TYR A 19 -15.76 5.42 4.62
C TYR A 19 -14.85 4.33 5.20
N ILE A 20 -15.31 3.08 5.15
CA ILE A 20 -14.41 1.93 5.24
C ILE A 20 -13.58 2.02 3.96
N VAL A 21 -12.43 2.69 4.06
CA VAL A 21 -11.39 2.52 3.05
C VAL A 21 -10.91 1.10 3.27
N CYS A 22 -11.53 0.17 2.53
CA CYS A 22 -11.11 -1.22 2.50
C CYS A 22 -9.77 -1.21 1.78
N PHE A 23 -8.72 -1.08 2.56
CA PHE A 23 -7.38 -1.20 2.07
C PHE A 23 -7.13 -2.68 1.81
N ASP A 24 -6.65 -3.01 0.62
CA ASP A 24 -6.35 -4.40 0.31
C ASP A 24 -5.18 -4.85 1.19
N GLU A 25 -5.23 -6.10 1.67
CA GLU A 25 -4.18 -6.60 2.55
C GLU A 25 -2.90 -6.80 1.74
N GLY A 26 -1.92 -5.94 2.00
CA GLY A 26 -0.56 -6.05 1.49
C GLY A 26 0.33 -6.83 2.45
N GLY A 27 1.17 -7.69 1.91
CA GLY A 27 2.16 -8.42 2.70
C GLY A 27 3.50 -8.51 2.01
N ALA A 28 4.54 -8.77 2.78
CA ALA A 28 5.83 -9.14 2.24
C ALA A 28 6.64 -10.00 3.20
N ASN A 29 7.55 -10.79 2.63
CA ASN A 29 8.50 -11.59 3.37
C ASN A 29 9.86 -11.57 2.68
N ILE A 30 10.94 -11.49 3.46
CA ILE A 30 12.31 -11.67 2.98
C ILE A 30 12.66 -13.16 3.14
N GLU A 31 12.89 -13.84 2.03
CA GLU A 31 13.16 -15.28 2.01
C GLU A 31 14.64 -15.59 2.19
N HIS A 32 15.51 -14.82 1.53
CA HIS A 32 16.95 -15.02 1.60
C HIS A 32 17.70 -13.70 1.49
N GLN A 33 18.72 -13.53 2.33
CA GLN A 33 19.50 -12.31 2.40
C GLN A 33 21.00 -12.61 2.43
N TRP A 34 21.77 -11.79 1.71
CA TRP A 34 23.24 -11.80 1.72
C TRP A 34 23.78 -10.39 1.98
N SER A 35 25.10 -10.22 1.87
CA SER A 35 25.80 -8.97 2.22
C SER A 35 25.37 -7.77 1.38
N SER A 36 25.11 -7.96 0.08
CA SER A 36 24.81 -6.89 -0.87
C SER A 36 23.34 -6.82 -1.30
N GLY A 37 22.49 -7.75 -0.87
CA GLY A 37 21.11 -7.83 -1.35
C GLY A 37 20.25 -8.84 -0.63
N PHE A 38 19.00 -8.93 -1.06
CA PHE A 38 18.04 -9.93 -0.60
C PHE A 38 16.99 -10.21 -1.68
N ILE A 39 16.35 -11.37 -1.58
CA ILE A 39 15.15 -11.73 -2.31
C ILE A 39 14.00 -11.98 -1.36
N GLY A 40 12.80 -11.79 -1.85
CA GLY A 40 11.60 -12.04 -1.08
C GLY A 40 10.36 -12.08 -1.96
N LYS A 41 9.21 -12.14 -1.29
CA LYS A 41 7.89 -12.12 -1.93
C LYS A 41 7.06 -10.98 -1.40
N PHE A 42 6.36 -10.33 -2.31
CA PHE A 42 5.19 -9.51 -1.99
C PHE A 42 3.93 -10.35 -2.13
N SER A 43 2.91 -10.01 -1.36
CA SER A 43 1.58 -10.60 -1.47
C SER A 43 0.50 -9.54 -1.47
N ILE A 44 -0.57 -9.79 -2.21
CA ILE A 44 -1.79 -9.00 -2.22
C ILE A 44 -2.96 -9.95 -2.01
N THR A 45 -3.83 -9.63 -1.06
CA THR A 45 -5.15 -10.27 -0.93
C THR A 45 -6.21 -9.18 -1.06
N PRO A 46 -6.85 -9.04 -2.23
CA PRO A 46 -7.83 -7.99 -2.44
C PRO A 46 -9.07 -8.18 -1.56
N GLY A 47 -9.54 -7.12 -0.92
CA GLY A 47 -10.81 -7.10 -0.21
C GLY A 47 -12.01 -7.05 -1.16
N ALA A 48 -11.79 -6.65 -2.42
CA ALA A 48 -12.76 -6.62 -3.51
C ALA A 48 -12.05 -6.84 -4.88
N ASP A 49 -12.81 -7.13 -5.93
CA ASP A 49 -12.25 -7.34 -7.28
C ASP A 49 -11.51 -6.09 -7.80
N LEU A 50 -10.27 -6.29 -8.25
CA LEU A 50 -9.42 -5.23 -8.80
C LEU A 50 -9.38 -5.31 -10.33
N SER A 51 -10.46 -4.92 -11.00
CA SER A 51 -10.56 -4.99 -12.46
C SER A 51 -9.70 -3.97 -13.22
N LYS A 52 -9.39 -2.83 -12.59
CA LYS A 52 -8.65 -1.71 -13.23
C LYS A 52 -7.15 -1.69 -12.92
N GLY A 53 -6.65 -2.65 -12.15
CA GLY A 53 -5.26 -2.69 -11.71
C GLY A 53 -5.04 -2.18 -10.29
N TRP A 54 -3.84 -2.43 -9.79
CA TRP A 54 -3.43 -2.22 -8.41
C TRP A 54 -2.11 -1.46 -8.34
N ASN A 55 -1.93 -0.71 -7.26
CA ASN A 55 -0.67 -0.10 -6.88
C ASN A 55 -0.29 -0.58 -5.49
N MET A 56 1.00 -0.75 -5.28
CA MET A 56 1.57 -1.16 -4.01
C MET A 56 2.62 -0.14 -3.59
N ILE A 57 2.50 0.37 -2.38
CA ILE A 57 3.48 1.20 -1.71
C ILE A 57 4.23 0.30 -0.74
N VAL A 58 5.55 0.25 -0.86
CA VAL A 58 6.41 -0.54 0.02
C VAL A 58 7.38 0.37 0.73
N THR A 59 7.44 0.25 2.05
CA THR A 59 8.35 1.00 2.90
C THR A 59 9.39 0.06 3.52
N PHE A 60 10.66 0.39 3.36
CA PHE A 60 11.79 -0.26 3.99
C PHE A 60 12.36 0.60 5.11
N SER A 61 12.86 -0.04 6.17
CA SER A 61 13.50 0.62 7.32
C SER A 61 14.86 1.26 6.98
N GLN A 62 15.46 0.88 5.85
CA GLN A 62 16.73 1.43 5.38
C GLN A 62 16.68 1.64 3.86
N PRO A 63 17.45 2.60 3.32
CA PRO A 63 17.52 2.85 1.89
C PRO A 63 17.91 1.61 1.07
N ILE A 64 17.19 1.39 -0.03
CA ILE A 64 17.46 0.33 -1.01
C ILE A 64 18.06 0.96 -2.26
N GLN A 65 19.20 0.44 -2.73
CA GLN A 65 19.88 0.95 -3.92
C GLN A 65 19.05 0.68 -5.19
N LYS A 66 18.55 -0.55 -5.31
CA LYS A 66 17.78 -1.02 -6.46
C LYS A 66 16.72 -2.01 -6.00
N LEU A 67 15.49 -1.84 -6.46
CA LEU A 67 14.40 -2.79 -6.24
C LEU A 67 13.92 -3.28 -7.61
N GLU A 68 13.96 -4.60 -7.81
CA GLU A 68 13.54 -5.28 -9.02
C GLU A 68 12.35 -6.18 -8.68
N VAL A 69 11.24 -6.00 -9.38
CA VAL A 69 10.01 -6.76 -9.18
C VAL A 69 9.57 -7.31 -10.52
N TRP A 70 9.50 -8.63 -10.65
CA TRP A 70 9.19 -9.24 -11.97
C TRP A 70 7.73 -9.06 -12.40
N GLN A 71 6.83 -8.98 -11.43
CA GLN A 71 5.38 -8.88 -11.68
C GLN A 71 4.85 -7.44 -11.57
N ALA A 72 5.72 -6.45 -11.38
CA ALA A 72 5.30 -5.07 -11.21
C ALA A 72 6.30 -4.09 -11.85
N ASN A 73 5.80 -2.95 -12.28
CA ASN A 73 6.61 -1.84 -12.76
C ASN A 73 6.82 -0.84 -11.63
N LEU A 74 8.08 -0.52 -11.34
CA LEU A 74 8.41 0.57 -10.43
C LEU A 74 8.00 1.91 -11.05
N GLN A 75 7.09 2.64 -10.41
CA GLN A 75 6.60 3.94 -10.88
C GLN A 75 7.44 5.08 -10.33
N THR A 76 7.63 5.11 -9.01
CA THR A 76 8.37 6.16 -8.33
C THR A 76 8.97 5.65 -7.04
N LYS A 77 9.88 6.43 -6.47
CA LYS A 77 10.49 6.23 -5.17
C LYS A 77 10.74 7.58 -4.51
N ASN A 78 10.75 7.62 -3.19
CA ASN A 78 11.13 8.84 -2.46
C ASN A 78 12.63 9.14 -2.63
N LYS A 79 13.04 10.34 -2.19
CA LYS A 79 14.44 10.80 -2.31
C LYS A 79 15.39 9.94 -1.49
N GLU A 80 14.91 9.39 -0.38
CA GLU A 80 15.67 8.57 0.56
C GLU A 80 15.79 7.10 0.11
N ASN A 81 15.10 6.71 -0.98
CA ASN A 81 15.00 5.32 -1.46
C ASN A 81 14.53 4.31 -0.39
N THR A 82 13.64 4.72 0.49
CA THR A 82 13.00 3.86 1.50
C THR A 82 11.57 3.52 1.13
N VAL A 83 10.90 4.36 0.33
CA VAL A 83 9.50 4.18 -0.10
C VAL A 83 9.47 4.03 -1.61
N PHE A 84 8.80 2.97 -2.07
CA PHE A 84 8.67 2.62 -3.48
C PHE A 84 7.19 2.45 -3.84
N VAL A 85 6.78 3.00 -4.98
CA VAL A 85 5.43 2.83 -5.53
C VAL A 85 5.54 1.92 -6.76
N LEU A 86 4.90 0.77 -6.67
CA LEU A 86 4.83 -0.26 -7.70
C LEU A 86 3.44 -0.23 -8.32
N LYS A 87 3.37 -0.48 -9.63
CA LYS A 87 2.13 -0.66 -10.37
C LYS A 87 2.13 -1.99 -11.07
N ASN A 88 0.96 -2.61 -11.18
CA ASN A 88 0.79 -3.84 -11.92
C ASN A 88 1.36 -3.78 -13.36
N GLY A 89 1.79 -4.94 -13.86
CA GLY A 89 2.09 -5.16 -15.27
C GLY A 89 0.83 -5.16 -16.12
N ARG A 90 0.97 -5.18 -17.46
CA ARG A 90 -0.18 -5.24 -18.37
C ARG A 90 -0.94 -6.58 -18.28
N TRP A 91 -0.25 -7.64 -17.86
CA TRP A 91 -0.73 -9.02 -17.87
C TRP A 91 -1.39 -9.47 -16.55
N ASN A 92 -1.23 -8.71 -15.47
CA ASN A 92 -1.72 -9.08 -14.13
C ASN A 92 -2.50 -7.91 -13.47
N LYS A 93 -3.30 -7.21 -14.29
CA LYS A 93 -4.13 -6.11 -13.80
C LYS A 93 -5.27 -6.58 -12.91
N GLN A 94 -5.94 -7.64 -13.35
CA GLN A 94 -7.11 -8.19 -12.68
C GLN A 94 -6.66 -9.11 -11.54
N LEU A 95 -7.11 -8.80 -10.32
CA LEU A 95 -7.03 -9.67 -9.17
C LEU A 95 -8.45 -9.87 -8.62
N ASP A 96 -8.83 -11.10 -8.35
CA ASP A 96 -10.16 -11.42 -7.84
C ASP A 96 -10.19 -11.31 -6.30
N GLN A 97 -11.35 -10.98 -5.75
CA GLN A 97 -11.56 -10.82 -4.32
C GLN A 97 -11.13 -12.06 -3.53
N GLY A 98 -10.38 -11.84 -2.44
CA GLY A 98 -9.92 -12.89 -1.53
C GLY A 98 -8.83 -13.80 -2.11
N GLN A 99 -8.48 -13.68 -3.39
CA GLN A 99 -7.43 -14.48 -4.00
C GLN A 99 -6.05 -13.91 -3.67
N LYS A 100 -5.31 -14.62 -2.82
CA LYS A 100 -3.92 -14.26 -2.52
C LYS A 100 -3.04 -14.39 -3.75
N CYS A 101 -2.43 -13.29 -4.15
CA CYS A 101 -1.50 -13.22 -5.27
C CYS A 101 -0.10 -12.89 -4.74
N GLU A 102 0.90 -13.70 -5.10
CA GLU A 102 2.28 -13.54 -4.62
C GLU A 102 3.25 -13.34 -5.78
N PHE A 103 4.28 -12.53 -5.56
CA PHE A 103 5.31 -12.29 -6.56
C PHE A 103 6.68 -11.97 -5.97
N ASN A 104 7.71 -12.48 -6.65
CA ASN A 104 9.09 -12.33 -6.22
C ASN A 104 9.62 -10.92 -6.47
N PHE A 105 10.52 -10.48 -5.60
CA PHE A 105 11.34 -9.31 -5.79
C PHE A 105 12.79 -9.58 -5.41
N LYS A 106 13.69 -8.75 -5.94
CA LYS A 106 15.10 -8.69 -5.57
C LYS A 106 15.47 -7.26 -5.23
N ALA A 107 16.18 -7.09 -4.13
CA ALA A 107 16.66 -5.80 -3.67
C ALA A 107 18.18 -5.80 -3.54
N THR A 108 18.82 -4.71 -3.96
CA THR A 108 20.23 -4.40 -3.74
C THR A 108 20.35 -3.38 -2.61
N LYS A 109 21.16 -3.69 -1.60
CA LYS A 109 21.36 -2.86 -0.41
C LYS A 109 22.32 -1.72 -0.66
N ILE A 110 22.18 -0.65 0.14
CA ILE A 110 23.26 0.32 0.31
C ILE A 110 24.20 -0.20 1.41
N GLY A 111 25.44 -0.56 1.04
CA GLY A 111 26.43 -1.09 1.98
C GLY A 111 26.02 -2.44 2.59
N ARG A 112 26.40 -2.67 3.86
CA ARG A 112 26.12 -3.92 4.60
C ARG A 112 24.91 -3.83 5.54
N GLY A 113 23.98 -2.92 5.25
CA GLY A 113 22.75 -2.75 6.04
C GLY A 113 21.89 -4.03 6.10
N ASN A 114 20.93 -4.03 7.00
CA ASN A 114 19.92 -5.09 7.14
C ASN A 114 18.51 -4.50 7.03
N PRO A 115 18.09 -4.04 5.83
CA PRO A 115 16.78 -3.44 5.64
C PRO A 115 15.67 -4.45 5.96
N GLN A 116 14.78 -4.07 6.85
CA GLN A 116 13.50 -4.75 7.09
C GLN A 116 12.38 -4.06 6.32
N ILE A 117 11.34 -4.81 6.01
CA ILE A 117 10.09 -4.27 5.46
C ILE A 117 9.27 -3.73 6.63
N VAL A 118 8.90 -2.46 6.55
CA VAL A 118 8.14 -1.77 7.60
C VAL A 118 6.66 -1.82 7.29
N GLU A 119 6.30 -1.59 6.03
CA GLU A 119 4.92 -1.47 5.61
C GLU A 119 4.77 -1.90 4.15
N VAL A 120 3.65 -2.56 3.87
CA VAL A 120 3.18 -2.85 2.52
C VAL A 120 1.74 -2.43 2.43
N ALA A 121 1.49 -1.52 1.52
CA ALA A 121 0.22 -0.85 1.39
C ALA A 121 -0.32 -1.03 -0.03
N VAL A 122 -1.54 -1.54 -0.19
CA VAL A 122 -2.12 -1.82 -1.51
C VAL A 122 -3.37 -0.99 -1.71
N GLY A 123 -3.43 -0.30 -2.84
CA GLY A 123 -4.59 0.49 -3.23
C GLY A 123 -4.96 0.28 -4.69
N ARG A 124 -6.22 0.58 -5.01
CA ARG A 124 -6.75 0.48 -6.37
C ARG A 124 -6.18 1.62 -7.22
N THR A 125 -6.01 1.37 -8.52
CA THR A 125 -5.46 2.41 -9.42
C THR A 125 -6.38 3.62 -9.55
N GLU A 126 -7.68 3.41 -9.55
CA GLU A 126 -8.67 4.49 -9.64
C GLU A 126 -8.63 5.44 -8.42
N ASP A 127 -8.30 4.93 -7.24
CA ASP A 127 -8.19 5.73 -6.02
C ASP A 127 -6.92 6.59 -6.01
N MET A 128 -5.90 6.22 -6.81
CA MET A 128 -4.63 6.94 -6.88
C MET A 128 -4.55 7.97 -8.02
N GLU A 129 -5.40 7.90 -9.05
CA GLU A 129 -5.44 8.92 -10.12
C GLU A 129 -5.91 10.31 -9.63
N GLY A 130 -6.56 10.38 -8.47
CA GLY A 130 -6.89 11.64 -7.76
C GLY A 130 -5.83 12.10 -6.74
N LEU A 131 -4.85 11.25 -6.44
CA LEU A 131 -3.80 11.50 -5.43
C LEU A 131 -2.54 12.05 -6.09
N SER A 132 -2.66 13.18 -6.80
CA SER A 132 -1.49 14.01 -7.09
C SER A 132 -1.00 14.60 -5.77
N CYS A 133 -0.12 13.90 -5.05
CA CYS A 133 0.59 14.35 -3.84
C CYS A 133 -0.13 15.48 -3.07
N ARG A 134 -1.36 15.26 -2.60
CA ARG A 134 -1.99 16.19 -1.68
C ARG A 134 -1.56 15.79 -0.28
N ARG A 135 -0.32 16.17 0.04
CA ARG A 135 0.12 16.59 1.38
C ARG A 135 -0.50 15.77 2.51
N CYS A 136 0.15 14.68 2.92
CA CYS A 136 -0.02 14.20 4.29
C CYS A 136 0.47 15.34 5.21
N ARG A 137 -0.48 16.14 5.72
CA ARG A 137 -0.28 17.03 6.86
C ARG A 137 -0.68 16.24 8.10
N SER A 138 0.29 15.95 8.95
CA SER A 138 0.13 16.18 10.40
C SER A 138 1.15 17.24 10.77
#